data_AF-A0A2D6E3Z8-F1
#
_entry.id   AF-A0A2D6E3Z8-F1
#
_cell.length_a   1.000
_cell.length_b   1.000
_cell.length_c   1.000
_cell.angle_alpha   90.00
_cell.angle_beta   90.00
_cell.angle_gamma   90.00
#
_symmetry.space_group_name_H-M   'P 1'
#
loop_
_entity.id
_entity.type
_entity.pdbx_description
1 polymer ?
#
loop_
_entity_poly.entity_id
_entity_poly.type
_entity_poly.pdbx_seq_one_letter_code
_entity_poly.pdbx_strand_id
1 'polypeptide(L)'
;MKLGLFGGGFKPFTTGHFSRLADAIRDNDKVMLFYGMQQTEPVRYGKRGKPLASQQRFRKIGKTKRVYDEDTAMLIFQIYKDALERIPEIEVVPVLSQAVNVDGSPSSVRAPVTAIFKVLEDFVDDESMYEKVTIYGDKSSMRPDMRSEGLRNLVRSGKIQFGGAIPDSHNDYLDPERLDSLMARGAEEAQSALRGYYPELEANEDDDEEEAQRKLDDIRRMQSIRGTEVRDMASSVDTADEAKRYLPPFLNDSEKDSIIQILMGSDNSDQQVVENKLRYIIRGFIRG
;
A
#
# COMPACT_ATOMS: atom_id res chain seq x y z
N MET A 1 8.13 -20.88 7.23
CA MET A 1 7.96 -19.77 6.27
C MET A 1 7.45 -18.56 7.03
N LYS A 2 8.08 -17.41 6.84
CA LYS A 2 7.68 -16.11 7.38
C LYS A 2 6.84 -15.37 6.34
N LEU A 3 5.68 -14.87 6.75
CA LEU A 3 4.72 -14.20 5.87
C LEU A 3 4.59 -12.72 6.23
N GLY A 4 4.79 -11.84 5.26
CA GLY A 4 4.46 -10.42 5.34
C GLY A 4 3.06 -10.15 4.80
N LEU A 5 2.23 -9.41 5.55
CA LEU A 5 0.93 -8.91 5.09
C LEU A 5 1.01 -7.40 4.94
N PHE A 6 0.88 -6.90 3.70
CA PHE A 6 0.89 -5.47 3.41
C PHE A 6 -0.37 -5.10 2.64
N GLY A 7 -1.09 -4.06 3.06
CA GLY A 7 -2.34 -3.70 2.40
C GLY A 7 -2.65 -2.22 2.43
N GLY A 8 -3.26 -1.71 1.36
CA GLY A 8 -3.52 -0.29 1.26
C GLY A 8 -4.35 0.16 0.07
N GLY A 9 -4.84 1.40 0.21
CA GLY A 9 -5.58 2.13 -0.81
C GLY A 9 -4.76 2.52 -2.04
N PHE A 10 -3.45 2.71 -1.82
CA PHE A 10 -2.43 3.11 -2.79
C PHE A 10 -2.93 4.05 -3.89
N LYS A 11 -3.15 5.33 -3.54
CA LYS A 11 -3.68 6.34 -4.46
C LYS A 11 -2.64 7.42 -4.73
N PRO A 12 -1.80 7.32 -5.77
CA PRO A 12 -1.26 6.05 -6.30
C PRO A 12 -0.29 5.40 -5.28
N PHE A 13 0.27 4.24 -5.62
CA PHE A 13 1.41 3.66 -4.92
C PHE A 13 2.63 4.58 -5.09
N THR A 14 3.42 4.82 -4.03
CA THR A 14 4.56 5.76 -4.02
C THR A 14 5.77 5.13 -3.36
N THR A 15 6.94 5.78 -3.42
CA THR A 15 8.14 5.36 -2.68
C THR A 15 7.90 5.31 -1.17
N GLY A 16 7.01 6.15 -0.64
CA GLY A 16 6.58 6.07 0.76
C GLY A 16 5.87 4.75 1.10
N HIS A 17 4.97 4.28 0.23
CA HIS A 17 4.37 2.96 0.39
C HIS A 17 5.40 1.84 0.16
N PHE A 18 6.27 2.03 -0.84
CA PHE A 18 7.31 1.07 -1.17
C PHE A 18 8.30 0.85 -0.04
N SER A 19 8.63 1.88 0.76
CA SER A 19 9.53 1.73 1.91
C SER A 19 9.08 0.61 2.87
N ARG A 20 7.76 0.50 3.10
CA ARG A 20 7.18 -0.56 3.95
C ARG A 20 7.10 -1.90 3.23
N LEU A 21 6.89 -1.89 1.93
CA LEU A 21 6.93 -3.10 1.12
C LEU A 21 8.36 -3.66 1.04
N ALA A 22 9.38 -2.80 0.90
CA ALA A 22 10.79 -3.16 0.94
C ALA A 22 11.16 -3.80 2.28
N ASP A 23 10.70 -3.21 3.39
CA ASP A 23 10.83 -3.80 4.73
C ASP A 23 10.17 -5.18 4.80
N ALA A 24 8.94 -5.31 4.26
CA ALA A 24 8.22 -6.58 4.22
C ALA A 24 8.95 -7.66 3.39
N ILE A 25 9.50 -7.30 2.23
CA ILE A 25 10.26 -8.22 1.37
C ILE A 25 11.55 -8.66 2.07
N ARG A 26 12.22 -7.74 2.76
CA ARG A 26 13.48 -8.01 3.47
C ARG A 26 13.29 -9.01 4.62
N ASP A 27 12.19 -8.90 5.36
CA ASP A 27 11.99 -9.64 6.61
C ASP A 27 11.26 -10.98 6.46
N ASN A 28 10.65 -11.24 5.29
CA ASN A 28 9.73 -12.37 5.10
C ASN A 28 10.06 -13.17 3.83
N ASP A 29 9.76 -14.46 3.85
CA ASP A 29 9.98 -15.36 2.69
C ASP A 29 8.96 -15.10 1.59
N LYS A 30 7.76 -14.64 1.98
CA LYS A 30 6.65 -14.28 1.08
C LYS A 30 5.93 -13.05 1.61
N VAL A 31 5.46 -12.19 0.71
CA VAL A 31 4.63 -11.03 1.03
C VAL A 31 3.32 -11.08 0.25
N MET A 32 2.20 -11.10 0.96
CA MET A 32 0.89 -10.88 0.35
C MET A 32 0.57 -9.38 0.36
N LEU A 33 0.46 -8.82 -0.84
CA LEU A 33 0.14 -7.41 -1.07
C LEU A 33 -1.33 -7.25 -1.43
N PHE A 34 -2.13 -6.79 -0.47
CA PHE A 34 -3.55 -6.48 -0.67
C PHE A 34 -3.71 -5.09 -1.25
N TYR A 35 -3.93 -5.03 -2.56
CA TYR A 35 -4.14 -3.77 -3.26
C TYR A 35 -5.63 -3.57 -3.51
N GLY A 36 -6.22 -2.50 -2.98
CA GLY A 36 -7.63 -2.22 -3.24
C GLY A 36 -7.98 -0.77 -3.02
N MET A 37 -9.04 -0.29 -3.67
CA MET A 37 -9.53 1.04 -3.39
C MET A 37 -10.20 1.07 -2.02
N GLN A 38 -9.53 1.69 -1.04
CA GLN A 38 -10.17 1.96 0.25
C GLN A 38 -11.42 2.82 0.00
N GLN A 39 -12.60 2.21 0.20
CA GLN A 39 -13.83 2.95 0.37
C GLN A 39 -13.73 3.72 1.69
N THR A 40 -14.10 5.00 1.67
CA THR A 40 -14.40 5.70 2.92
C THR A 40 -15.43 4.89 3.68
N GLU A 41 -15.12 4.58 4.94
CA GLU A 41 -15.86 3.76 5.92
C GLU A 41 -17.35 3.53 5.67
N PRO A 42 -17.89 2.38 6.14
CA PRO A 42 -19.30 2.08 6.05
C PRO A 42 -20.11 3.20 6.70
N VAL A 43 -21.16 3.60 5.99
CA VAL A 43 -22.43 4.12 6.50
C VAL A 43 -22.41 4.35 8.03
N ARG A 44 -22.08 5.57 8.47
CA ARG A 44 -22.49 5.97 9.82
C ARG A 44 -24.01 5.95 9.84
N TYR A 45 -24.61 5.16 10.71
CA TYR A 45 -26.03 5.29 10.99
C TYR A 45 -26.23 6.66 11.66
N GLY A 46 -27.02 7.54 11.04
CA GLY A 46 -27.45 8.75 11.73
C GLY A 46 -28.24 8.39 13.00
N LYS A 47 -28.52 9.36 13.88
CA LYS A 47 -29.32 9.20 15.12
C LYS A 47 -30.70 8.54 14.94
N ARG A 48 -31.13 8.23 13.71
CA ARG A 48 -32.41 7.60 13.35
C ARG A 48 -32.26 6.31 12.53
N GLY A 49 -31.10 5.67 12.53
CA GLY A 49 -30.89 4.41 11.80
C GLY A 49 -30.90 4.54 10.26
N LYS A 50 -30.91 5.75 9.71
CA LYS A 50 -30.76 5.97 8.26
C LYS A 50 -29.29 5.91 7.88
N PRO A 51 -28.94 5.19 6.80
CA PRO A 51 -27.62 5.24 6.22
C PRO A 51 -27.21 6.66 5.87
N LEU A 52 -26.13 7.20 6.43
CA LEU A 52 -25.45 8.33 5.80
C LEU A 52 -24.83 7.79 4.51
N ALA A 53 -25.26 8.32 3.36
CA ALA A 53 -24.76 7.90 2.06
C ALA A 53 -23.23 7.94 2.06
N SER A 54 -22.59 6.78 1.93
CA SER A 54 -21.16 6.64 1.74
C SER A 54 -20.84 7.16 0.34
N GLN A 55 -20.61 8.46 0.20
CA GLN A 55 -20.04 8.99 -1.04
C GLN A 55 -18.55 8.67 -1.04
N GLN A 56 -18.14 7.78 -1.94
CA GLN A 56 -16.75 7.60 -2.30
C GLN A 56 -16.21 8.94 -2.78
N ARG A 57 -15.46 9.64 -1.91
CA ARG A 57 -14.84 10.92 -2.26
C ARG A 57 -13.58 10.64 -3.06
N PHE A 58 -13.72 10.63 -4.39
CA PHE A 58 -12.58 10.64 -5.29
C PHE A 58 -11.72 11.88 -5.04
N ARG A 59 -10.40 11.70 -5.04
CA ARG A 59 -9.44 12.78 -4.78
C ARG A 59 -9.20 13.53 -6.08
N LYS A 60 -9.05 14.86 -6.02
CA LYS A 60 -8.60 15.61 -7.20
C LYS A 60 -7.17 15.20 -7.59
N ILE A 61 -6.87 15.31 -8.88
CA ILE A 61 -5.52 15.21 -9.40
C ILE A 61 -4.96 16.63 -9.47
N GLY A 62 -4.10 17.02 -8.53
CA GLY A 62 -3.52 18.35 -8.53
C GLY A 62 -4.54 19.48 -8.43
N LYS A 63 -4.22 20.55 -9.15
CA LYS A 63 -5.09 21.72 -9.34
C LYS A 63 -6.05 21.55 -10.53
N THR A 64 -6.14 20.36 -11.11
CA THR A 64 -6.97 20.11 -12.29
C THR A 64 -8.45 19.92 -11.92
N LYS A 65 -9.31 19.89 -12.95
CA LYS A 65 -10.72 19.48 -12.80
C LYS A 65 -10.90 17.96 -12.73
N ARG A 66 -9.84 17.18 -12.97
CA ARG A 66 -9.88 15.71 -13.02
C ARG A 66 -9.85 15.13 -11.61
N VAL A 67 -10.41 13.93 -11.49
CA VAL A 67 -10.45 13.16 -10.25
C VAL A 67 -9.75 11.82 -10.45
N TYR A 68 -9.10 11.35 -9.39
CA TYR A 68 -8.57 10.00 -9.29
C TYR A 68 -9.74 9.07 -8.99
N ASP A 69 -10.44 8.66 -10.04
CA ASP A 69 -11.60 7.78 -10.02
C ASP A 69 -11.21 6.29 -10.07
N GLU A 70 -12.22 5.42 -10.11
CA GLU A 70 -12.04 3.97 -10.19
C GLU A 70 -11.30 3.54 -11.45
N ASP A 71 -11.68 4.08 -12.61
CA ASP A 71 -11.05 3.76 -13.90
C ASP A 71 -9.57 4.16 -13.90
N THR A 72 -9.25 5.37 -13.45
CA THR A 72 -7.87 5.85 -13.29
C THR A 72 -7.08 4.96 -12.32
N ALA A 73 -7.70 4.58 -11.19
CA ALA A 73 -7.07 3.73 -10.21
C ALA A 73 -6.78 2.32 -10.75
N MET A 74 -7.70 1.76 -11.55
CA MET A 74 -7.55 0.44 -12.16
C MET A 74 -6.50 0.41 -13.27
N LEU A 75 -6.44 1.45 -14.11
CA LEU A 75 -5.40 1.61 -15.13
C LEU A 75 -4.01 1.61 -14.49
N ILE A 76 -3.83 2.42 -13.46
CA ILE A 76 -2.57 2.51 -12.71
C ILE A 76 -2.29 1.23 -11.94
N PHE A 77 -3.30 0.60 -11.34
CA PHE A 77 -3.16 -0.67 -10.62
C PHE A 77 -2.64 -1.78 -11.54
N GLN A 78 -3.13 -1.88 -12.76
CA GLN A 78 -2.68 -2.92 -13.69
C GLN A 78 -1.18 -2.79 -13.96
N ILE A 79 -0.67 -1.57 -14.17
CA ILE A 79 0.76 -1.31 -14.33
C ILE A 79 1.54 -1.77 -13.08
N TYR A 80 1.05 -1.43 -11.88
CA TYR A 80 1.70 -1.89 -10.65
C TYR A 80 1.66 -3.41 -10.51
N LYS A 81 0.52 -4.05 -10.78
CA LYS A 81 0.35 -5.51 -10.66
C LYS A 81 1.33 -6.24 -11.56
N ASP A 82 1.36 -5.88 -12.84
CA ASP A 82 2.25 -6.51 -13.82
C ASP A 82 3.73 -6.31 -13.43
N ALA A 83 4.06 -5.16 -12.84
CA ALA A 83 5.40 -4.88 -12.35
C ALA A 83 5.77 -5.65 -11.07
N LEU A 84 4.84 -5.78 -10.13
CA LEU A 84 5.01 -6.51 -8.87
C LEU A 84 5.08 -8.02 -9.08
N GLU A 85 4.40 -8.56 -10.09
CA GLU A 85 4.47 -9.98 -10.46
C GLU A 85 5.89 -10.41 -10.93
N ARG A 86 6.77 -9.46 -11.23
CA ARG A 86 8.20 -9.73 -11.49
C ARG A 86 9.00 -10.01 -10.22
N ILE A 87 8.46 -9.72 -9.05
CA ILE A 87 9.14 -9.92 -7.76
C ILE A 87 8.64 -11.25 -7.16
N PRO A 88 9.46 -12.30 -7.09
CA PRO A 88 9.01 -13.65 -6.74
C PRO A 88 8.47 -13.76 -5.31
N GLU A 89 8.96 -12.94 -4.39
CA GLU A 89 8.52 -12.89 -3.00
C GLU A 89 7.10 -12.33 -2.86
N ILE A 90 6.60 -11.58 -3.85
CA ILE A 90 5.31 -10.90 -3.76
C ILE A 90 4.19 -11.76 -4.35
N GLU A 91 3.05 -11.77 -3.68
CA GLU A 91 1.77 -12.20 -4.21
C GLU A 91 0.80 -11.01 -4.16
N VAL A 92 0.36 -10.52 -5.32
CA VAL A 92 -0.58 -9.40 -5.39
C VAL A 92 -2.00 -9.94 -5.29
N VAL A 93 -2.69 -9.57 -4.21
CA VAL A 93 -4.09 -9.92 -3.97
C VAL A 93 -4.97 -8.69 -4.26
N PRO A 94 -5.67 -8.65 -5.40
CA PRO A 94 -6.58 -7.54 -5.70
C PRO A 94 -7.79 -7.57 -4.76
N VAL A 95 -8.09 -6.43 -4.12
CA VAL A 95 -9.27 -6.23 -3.29
C VAL A 95 -10.21 -5.26 -3.97
N LEU A 96 -11.18 -5.80 -4.69
CA LEU A 96 -12.15 -5.03 -5.46
C LEU A 96 -13.24 -4.46 -4.55
N SER A 97 -13.46 -3.15 -4.62
CA SER A 97 -14.45 -2.45 -3.82
C SER A 97 -15.92 -2.79 -4.14
N GLN A 98 -16.15 -3.58 -5.20
CA GLN A 98 -17.48 -4.01 -5.65
C GLN A 98 -17.62 -5.53 -5.80
N ALA A 99 -16.72 -6.32 -5.21
CA ALA A 99 -16.85 -7.78 -5.27
C ALA A 99 -18.25 -8.18 -4.79
N VAL A 100 -18.95 -8.96 -5.60
CA VAL A 100 -20.21 -9.61 -5.25
C VAL A 100 -19.93 -11.09 -5.09
N ASN A 101 -20.53 -11.72 -4.09
CA ASN A 101 -20.52 -13.17 -3.93
C ASN A 101 -21.23 -13.81 -5.14
N VAL A 102 -21.09 -15.14 -5.29
CA VAL A 102 -21.71 -15.92 -6.39
C VAL A 102 -23.24 -15.73 -6.46
N ASP A 103 -23.87 -15.36 -5.34
CA ASP A 103 -25.30 -15.06 -5.23
C ASP A 103 -25.67 -13.60 -5.58
N GLY A 104 -24.71 -12.80 -6.06
CA GLY A 104 -24.89 -11.38 -6.36
C GLY A 104 -24.96 -10.47 -5.13
N SER A 105 -24.80 -10.99 -3.92
CA SER A 105 -24.75 -10.18 -2.70
C SER A 105 -23.40 -9.46 -2.58
N PRO A 106 -23.33 -8.24 -2.02
CA PRO A 106 -22.06 -7.55 -1.83
C PRO A 106 -21.11 -8.39 -0.95
N SER A 107 -19.92 -8.69 -1.46
CA SER A 107 -18.87 -9.38 -0.73
C SER A 107 -18.46 -8.59 0.51
N SER A 108 -18.14 -9.31 1.58
CA SER A 108 -17.70 -8.74 2.86
C SER A 108 -16.29 -8.14 2.79
N VAL A 109 -15.47 -8.55 1.81
CA VAL A 109 -14.09 -8.05 1.64
C VAL A 109 -14.11 -6.72 0.89
N ARG A 110 -14.42 -5.64 1.62
CA ARG A 110 -14.57 -4.29 1.06
C ARG A 110 -13.31 -3.44 1.15
N ALA A 111 -12.29 -3.89 1.87
CA ALA A 111 -11.05 -3.16 2.09
C ALA A 111 -9.86 -4.10 2.27
N PRO A 112 -8.63 -3.67 1.87
CA PRO A 112 -7.40 -4.43 2.09
C PRO A 112 -7.22 -4.95 3.52
N VAL A 113 -7.59 -4.15 4.52
CA VAL A 113 -7.54 -4.53 5.94
C VAL A 113 -8.40 -5.78 6.22
N THR A 114 -9.60 -5.87 5.65
CA THR A 114 -10.47 -7.05 5.84
C THR A 114 -9.86 -8.31 5.21
N ALA A 115 -9.14 -8.18 4.10
CA ALA A 115 -8.47 -9.31 3.48
C ALA A 115 -7.27 -9.80 4.30
N ILE A 116 -6.49 -8.88 4.89
CA ILE A 116 -5.44 -9.21 5.86
C ILE A 116 -6.04 -10.02 7.02
N PHE A 117 -7.17 -9.59 7.55
CA PHE A 117 -7.82 -10.28 8.65
C PHE A 117 -8.25 -11.69 8.34
N LYS A 118 -8.79 -11.94 7.15
CA LYS A 118 -9.15 -13.29 6.75
C LYS A 118 -7.94 -14.22 6.79
N VAL A 119 -6.77 -13.76 6.33
CA VAL A 119 -5.52 -14.54 6.43
C VAL A 119 -5.11 -14.77 7.89
N LEU A 120 -5.34 -13.80 8.77
CA LEU A 120 -5.06 -13.96 10.20
C LEU A 120 -6.03 -14.93 10.88
N GLU A 121 -7.31 -14.94 10.51
CA GLU A 121 -8.30 -15.91 10.98
C GLU A 121 -7.92 -17.33 10.56
N ASP A 122 -7.58 -17.53 9.28
CA ASP A 122 -7.10 -18.81 8.77
C ASP A 122 -5.83 -19.28 9.54
N PHE A 123 -4.93 -18.35 9.88
CA PHE A 123 -3.73 -18.66 10.67
C PHE A 123 -4.00 -18.96 12.15
N VAL A 124 -5.06 -18.37 12.73
CA VAL A 124 -5.51 -18.72 14.09
C VAL A 124 -6.07 -20.15 14.11
N ASP A 125 -6.78 -20.54 13.06
CA ASP A 125 -7.35 -21.88 12.93
C ASP A 125 -6.28 -22.96 12.66
N ASP A 126 -5.22 -22.61 11.93
CA ASP A 126 -4.05 -23.48 11.69
C ASP A 126 -2.72 -22.72 11.87
N GLU A 127 -2.21 -22.71 13.10
CA GLU A 127 -0.95 -22.04 13.41
C GLU A 127 0.30 -22.72 12.80
N SER A 128 0.15 -23.85 12.11
CA SER A 128 1.27 -24.54 11.44
C SER A 128 1.54 -24.01 10.03
N MET A 129 0.60 -23.23 9.46
CA MET A 129 0.74 -22.64 8.12
C MET A 129 1.99 -21.76 7.99
N TYR A 130 2.27 -20.98 9.04
CA TYR A 130 3.37 -20.02 9.05
C TYR A 130 4.17 -20.11 10.34
N GLU A 131 5.49 -19.90 10.22
CA GLU A 131 6.36 -19.74 11.39
C GLU A 131 6.04 -18.43 12.11
N LYS A 132 5.82 -17.37 11.32
CA LYS A 132 5.54 -16.01 11.78
C LYS A 132 4.77 -15.24 10.71
N VAL A 133 3.86 -14.39 11.16
CA VAL A 133 3.13 -13.43 10.31
C VAL A 133 3.45 -12.01 10.77
N THR A 134 3.93 -11.16 9.88
CA THR A 134 4.23 -9.75 10.15
C THR A 134 3.28 -8.85 9.37
N ILE A 135 2.58 -7.96 10.06
CA ILE A 135 1.59 -7.06 9.46
C ILE A 135 2.22 -5.68 9.29
N TYR A 136 2.28 -5.19 8.06
CA TYR A 136 2.79 -3.88 7.70
C TYR A 136 1.60 -2.94 7.47
N GLY A 137 1.29 -2.09 8.44
CA GLY A 137 0.15 -1.17 8.38
C GLY A 137 0.48 0.18 9.00
N ASP A 138 -0.47 1.11 8.94
CA ASP A 138 -0.38 2.28 9.82
C ASP A 138 -0.92 1.98 11.22
N LYS A 139 -0.41 2.74 12.19
CA LYS A 139 -0.76 2.64 13.62
C LYS A 139 -2.28 2.66 13.85
N SER A 140 -3.02 3.47 13.11
CA SER A 140 -4.47 3.62 13.29
C SER A 140 -5.25 2.39 12.81
N SER A 141 -4.78 1.75 11.74
CA SER A 141 -5.37 0.56 11.16
C SER A 141 -5.09 -0.66 12.04
N MET A 142 -3.92 -0.74 12.67
CA MET A 142 -3.50 -1.93 13.44
C MET A 142 -4.04 -1.95 14.87
N ARG A 143 -4.32 -0.79 15.48
CA ARG A 143 -4.71 -0.66 16.90
C ARG A 143 -5.97 -1.42 17.32
N PRO A 144 -7.08 -1.40 16.56
CA PRO A 144 -8.26 -2.20 16.91
C PRO A 144 -7.94 -3.70 16.93
N ASP A 145 -7.04 -4.12 16.05
CA ASP A 145 -6.79 -5.51 15.68
C ASP A 145 -5.88 -6.21 16.69
N MET A 146 -4.90 -5.46 17.21
CA MET A 146 -4.02 -5.83 18.32
C MET A 146 -4.77 -6.15 19.62
N ARG A 147 -6.05 -5.75 19.71
CA ARG A 147 -6.91 -5.96 20.87
C ARG A 147 -7.90 -7.11 20.70
N SER A 148 -7.93 -7.75 19.53
CA SER A 148 -8.81 -8.91 19.31
C SER A 148 -8.36 -10.09 20.17
N GLU A 149 -9.33 -10.81 20.75
CA GLU A 149 -9.05 -11.90 21.69
C GLU A 149 -8.38 -13.09 20.99
N GLY A 150 -8.75 -13.36 19.73
CA GLY A 150 -8.20 -14.45 18.91
C GLY A 150 -6.71 -14.27 18.57
N LEU A 151 -6.27 -13.05 18.26
CA LEU A 151 -4.86 -12.80 17.90
C LEU A 151 -3.95 -12.70 19.13
N ARG A 152 -4.51 -12.41 20.31
CA ARG A 152 -3.74 -12.10 21.53
C ARG A 152 -2.70 -13.17 21.88
N ASN A 153 -3.05 -14.45 21.75
CA ASN A 153 -2.14 -15.55 22.08
C ASN A 153 -0.97 -15.63 21.09
N LEU A 154 -1.25 -15.47 19.80
CA LEU A 154 -0.23 -15.47 18.74
C LEU A 154 0.70 -14.26 18.80
N VAL A 155 0.17 -13.09 19.19
CA VAL A 155 1.02 -11.91 19.44
C VAL A 155 1.90 -12.14 20.68
N ARG A 156 1.37 -12.78 21.73
CA ARG A 156 2.14 -13.10 22.95
C ARG A 156 3.26 -14.11 22.72
N SER A 157 3.03 -15.09 21.85
CA SER A 157 4.05 -16.08 21.49
C SER A 157 5.06 -15.56 20.46
N GLY A 158 4.85 -14.35 19.91
CA GLY A 158 5.70 -13.76 18.87
C GLY A 158 5.43 -14.30 17.46
N LYS A 159 4.39 -15.13 17.28
CA LYS A 159 3.95 -15.63 15.96
C LYS A 159 3.30 -14.54 15.11
N ILE A 160 2.70 -13.52 15.72
CA ILE A 160 2.22 -12.32 15.02
C ILE A 160 3.02 -11.10 15.47
N GLN A 161 3.57 -10.37 14.49
CA GLN A 161 4.26 -9.10 14.68
C GLN A 161 3.57 -7.99 13.89
N PHE A 162 3.69 -6.76 14.41
CA PHE A 162 3.17 -5.55 13.81
C PHE A 162 4.35 -4.61 13.46
N GLY A 163 4.54 -4.31 12.16
CA GLY A 163 5.67 -3.54 11.62
C GLY A 163 6.98 -4.33 11.57
N GLY A 164 8.02 -3.75 10.95
CA GLY A 164 9.37 -4.37 10.89
C GLY A 164 10.10 -4.40 12.23
N ALA A 165 9.83 -3.43 13.13
CA ALA A 165 10.46 -3.37 14.43
C ALA A 165 10.01 -4.52 15.35
N ILE A 166 10.98 -5.21 15.94
CA ILE A 166 10.77 -6.32 16.87
C ILE A 166 10.41 -5.76 18.26
N PRO A 167 9.28 -6.17 18.87
CA PRO A 167 8.93 -5.81 20.25
C PRO A 167 9.79 -6.58 21.26
N ASP A 168 10.12 -5.95 22.39
CA ASP A 168 10.80 -6.61 23.50
C ASP A 168 9.81 -7.46 24.31
N SER A 169 8.53 -7.05 24.32
CA SER A 169 7.44 -7.79 24.94
C SER A 169 6.10 -7.53 24.25
N HIS A 170 5.16 -8.47 24.36
CA HIS A 170 3.78 -8.25 23.91
C HIS A 170 3.12 -7.00 24.51
N ASN A 171 3.48 -6.63 25.73
CA ASN A 171 2.90 -5.45 26.38
C ASN A 171 3.30 -4.15 25.68
N ASP A 172 4.37 -4.15 24.88
CA ASP A 172 4.82 -2.98 24.11
C ASP A 172 3.77 -2.53 23.09
N TYR A 173 2.92 -3.46 22.65
CA TYR A 173 1.80 -3.18 21.76
C TYR A 173 0.57 -2.60 22.48
N LEU A 174 0.44 -2.85 23.78
CA LEU A 174 -0.68 -2.38 24.60
C LEU A 174 -0.40 -1.01 25.23
N ASP A 175 0.88 -0.71 25.44
CA ASP A 175 1.36 0.58 25.93
C ASP A 175 1.46 1.59 24.76
N PRO A 176 0.75 2.74 24.81
CA PRO A 176 0.77 3.71 23.73
C PRO A 176 2.14 4.31 23.43
N GLU A 177 2.99 4.54 24.44
CA GLU A 177 4.30 5.16 24.26
C GLU A 177 5.29 4.15 23.66
N ARG A 178 5.26 2.90 24.14
CA ARG A 178 6.07 1.83 23.57
C ARG A 178 5.65 1.49 22.15
N LEU A 179 4.35 1.46 21.86
CA LEU A 179 3.85 1.28 20.50
C LEU A 179 4.37 2.40 19.59
N ASP A 180 4.40 3.65 20.08
CA ASP A 180 4.87 4.77 19.29
C ASP A 180 6.38 4.69 19.03
N SER A 181 7.15 4.26 20.03
CA SER A 181 8.57 3.96 19.84
C SER A 181 8.80 2.80 18.86
N LEU A 182 7.98 1.75 18.90
CA LEU A 182 8.03 0.65 17.95
C LEU A 182 7.73 1.10 16.52
N MET A 183 6.67 1.90 16.34
CA MET A 183 6.32 2.42 15.02
C MET A 183 7.38 3.39 14.49
N ALA A 184 8.04 4.16 15.36
CA ALA A 184 9.17 5.01 14.98
C ALA A 184 10.38 4.18 14.51
N ARG A 185 10.79 3.16 15.27
CA ARG A 185 11.83 2.22 14.85
C ARG A 185 11.46 1.52 13.54
N GLY A 186 10.21 1.10 13.39
CA GLY A 186 9.73 0.49 12.15
C GLY A 186 9.80 1.44 10.94
N ALA A 187 9.66 2.75 11.16
CA ALA A 187 9.90 3.73 10.11
C ALA A 187 11.39 3.84 9.75
N GLU A 188 12.30 3.77 10.72
CA GLU A 188 13.75 3.72 10.47
C GLU A 188 14.14 2.45 9.69
N GLU A 189 13.56 1.31 10.05
CA GLU A 189 13.75 0.04 9.33
C GLU A 189 13.27 0.11 7.88
N ALA A 190 12.04 0.62 7.67
CA ALA A 190 11.52 0.86 6.32
C ALA A 190 12.37 1.85 5.51
N GLN A 191 12.99 2.83 6.18
CA GLN A 191 13.92 3.74 5.53
C GLN A 191 15.19 3.02 5.10
N SER A 192 15.77 2.20 5.99
CA SER A 192 16.95 1.40 5.71
C SER A 192 16.70 0.43 4.54
N ALA A 193 15.55 -0.25 4.55
CA ALA A 193 15.12 -1.11 3.45
C ALA A 193 14.96 -0.35 2.13
N LEU A 194 14.41 0.87 2.17
CA LEU A 194 14.28 1.72 0.98
C LEU A 194 15.65 2.07 0.37
N ARG A 195 16.67 2.37 1.19
CA ARG A 195 18.02 2.72 0.70
C ARG A 195 18.64 1.63 -0.15
N GLY A 196 18.37 0.35 0.17
CA GLY A 196 18.86 -0.78 -0.62
C GLY A 196 18.40 -0.77 -2.10
N TYR A 197 17.39 0.02 -2.44
CA TYR A 197 16.90 0.19 -3.81
C TYR A 197 17.36 1.49 -4.48
N TYR A 198 18.10 2.34 -3.76
CA TYR A 198 18.63 3.62 -4.24
C TYR A 198 20.09 3.78 -3.79
N PRO A 199 21.02 2.94 -4.29
CA PRO A 199 22.42 2.95 -3.88
C PRO A 199 23.12 4.28 -4.17
N GLU A 200 22.63 5.05 -5.15
CA GLU A 200 23.14 6.40 -5.44
C GLU A 200 22.84 7.42 -4.33
N LEU A 201 21.88 7.12 -3.45
CA LEU A 201 21.52 7.90 -2.27
C LEU A 201 22.12 7.33 -0.99
N GLU A 202 23.03 6.36 -1.08
CA GLU A 202 23.83 5.91 0.06
C GLU A 202 25.03 6.85 0.26
N ALA A 203 25.33 7.17 1.52
CA ALA A 203 26.47 8.00 1.86
C ALA A 203 27.77 7.21 1.67
N ASN A 204 28.70 7.76 0.90
CA ASN A 204 30.02 7.18 0.66
C ASN A 204 31.04 7.74 1.66
N GLU A 205 32.15 7.02 1.86
CA GLU A 205 33.27 7.50 2.70
C GLU A 205 33.88 8.81 2.18
N ASP A 206 33.79 9.06 0.87
CA ASP A 206 34.28 10.27 0.22
C ASP A 206 33.27 11.43 0.20
N ASP A 207 32.02 11.20 0.63
CA ASP A 207 31.02 12.26 0.70
C ASP A 207 31.38 13.20 1.87
N ASP A 208 31.33 14.51 1.63
CA ASP A 208 31.36 15.48 2.71
C ASP A 208 30.06 15.44 3.53
N GLU A 209 30.07 16.09 4.70
CA GLU A 209 28.92 16.10 5.61
C GLU A 209 27.65 16.67 4.95
N GLU A 210 27.79 17.61 4.01
CA GLU A 210 26.66 18.26 3.33
C GLU A 210 26.00 17.31 2.32
N GLU A 211 26.79 16.62 1.49
CA GLU A 211 26.31 15.64 0.52
C GLU A 211 25.68 14.43 1.21
N ALA A 212 26.31 13.91 2.27
CA ALA A 212 25.77 12.81 3.07
C ALA A 212 24.41 13.18 3.68
N GLN A 213 24.29 14.41 4.20
CA GLN A 213 23.04 14.91 4.77
C GLN A 213 21.96 15.10 3.68
N ARG A 214 22.32 15.62 2.50
CA ARG A 214 21.41 15.77 1.36
C ARG A 214 20.83 14.43 0.92
N LYS A 215 21.67 13.41 0.75
CA LYS A 215 21.24 12.05 0.37
C LYS A 215 20.28 11.44 1.40
N LEU A 216 20.59 11.62 2.69
CA LEU A 216 19.72 11.20 3.78
C LEU A 216 18.35 11.90 3.73
N ASP A 217 18.33 13.20 3.46
CA ASP A 217 17.10 13.97 3.37
C ASP A 217 16.27 13.62 2.13
N ASP A 218 16.90 13.30 1.00
CA ASP A 218 16.23 12.75 -0.19
C ASP A 218 15.50 11.44 0.13
N ILE A 219 16.16 10.50 0.82
CA ILE A 219 15.53 9.25 1.25
C ILE A 219 14.37 9.50 2.22
N ARG A 220 14.53 10.43 3.19
CA ARG A 220 13.43 10.84 4.09
C ARG A 220 12.26 11.44 3.32
N ARG A 221 12.53 12.22 2.28
CA ARG A 221 11.52 12.82 1.43
C ARG A 221 10.77 11.75 0.63
N MET A 222 11.49 10.78 0.07
CA MET A 222 10.90 9.65 -0.64
C MET A 222 10.03 8.78 0.28
N GLN A 223 10.48 8.50 1.50
CA GLN A 223 9.70 7.74 2.46
C GLN A 223 8.41 8.46 2.90
N SER A 224 8.45 9.79 3.02
CA SER A 224 7.31 10.59 3.50
C SER A 224 6.33 11.03 2.42
N ILE A 225 6.68 10.86 1.14
CA ILE A 225 5.88 11.35 0.02
C ILE A 225 4.50 10.70 -0.03
N ARG A 226 3.46 11.54 -0.04
CA ARG A 226 2.07 11.07 -0.16
C ARG A 226 1.65 11.02 -1.62
N GLY A 227 0.73 10.11 -1.93
CA GLY A 227 0.14 10.04 -3.26
C GLY A 227 -0.61 11.32 -3.69
N THR A 228 -1.06 12.17 -2.75
CA THR A 228 -1.54 13.53 -3.05
C THR A 228 -0.47 14.40 -3.67
N GLU A 229 0.74 14.38 -3.10
CA GLU A 229 1.85 15.20 -3.58
C GLU A 229 2.31 14.72 -4.96
N VAL A 230 2.40 13.41 -5.17
CA VAL A 230 2.73 12.84 -6.49
C VAL A 230 1.71 13.24 -7.54
N ARG A 231 0.41 13.20 -7.24
CA ARG A 231 -0.63 13.68 -8.17
C ARG A 231 -0.51 15.17 -8.46
N ASP A 232 -0.17 15.97 -7.46
CA ASP A 232 -0.01 17.41 -7.62
C ASP A 232 1.17 17.71 -8.54
N MET A 233 2.32 17.06 -8.33
CA MET A 233 3.51 17.16 -9.18
C MET A 233 3.24 16.67 -10.61
N ALA A 234 2.62 15.50 -10.76
CA ALA A 234 2.30 14.91 -12.06
C ALA A 234 1.33 15.77 -12.89
N SER A 235 0.54 16.63 -12.24
CA SER A 235 -0.45 17.48 -12.92
C SER A 235 0.12 18.75 -13.56
N SER A 236 1.41 19.03 -13.35
CA SER A 236 2.09 20.22 -13.87
C SER A 236 3.20 19.79 -14.82
N VAL A 237 3.30 20.45 -15.97
CA VAL A 237 4.32 20.15 -17.00
C VAL A 237 5.74 20.27 -16.42
N ASP A 238 5.96 21.26 -15.56
CA ASP A 238 7.29 21.56 -15.00
C ASP A 238 7.76 20.51 -13.97
N THR A 239 6.84 19.75 -13.36
CA THR A 239 7.15 18.82 -12.25
C THR A 239 6.72 17.38 -12.55
N ALA A 240 6.23 17.10 -13.76
CA ALA A 240 5.77 15.77 -14.15
C ALA A 240 6.91 14.74 -14.16
N ASP A 241 8.10 15.14 -14.64
CA ASP A 241 9.29 14.28 -14.59
C ASP A 241 9.80 14.10 -13.16
N GLU A 242 9.75 15.13 -12.33
CA GLU A 242 10.11 15.03 -10.92
C GLU A 242 9.22 14.02 -10.17
N ALA A 243 7.92 13.97 -10.50
CA ALA A 243 6.98 13.02 -9.91
C ALA A 243 7.42 11.55 -10.08
N LYS A 244 8.15 11.22 -11.15
CA LYS A 244 8.68 9.87 -11.42
C LYS A 244 9.68 9.41 -10.35
N ARG A 245 10.44 10.33 -9.75
CA ARG A 245 11.37 10.02 -8.65
C ARG A 245 10.65 9.45 -7.42
N TYR A 246 9.36 9.76 -7.27
CA TYR A 246 8.53 9.31 -6.14
C TYR A 246 7.64 8.11 -6.47
N LEU A 247 7.78 7.52 -7.66
CA LEU A 247 7.20 6.24 -8.02
C LEU A 247 8.14 5.08 -7.63
N PRO A 248 7.61 3.91 -7.29
CA PRO A 248 8.42 2.79 -6.80
C PRO A 248 9.54 2.35 -7.77
N PRO A 249 10.67 1.84 -7.24
CA PRO A 249 11.82 1.45 -8.05
C PRO A 249 11.63 0.14 -8.81
N PHE A 250 10.61 -0.67 -8.47
CA PHE A 250 10.28 -1.88 -9.23
C PHE A 250 9.64 -1.58 -10.61
N LEU A 251 9.26 -0.31 -10.84
CA LEU A 251 8.80 0.15 -12.13
C LEU A 251 9.98 0.53 -13.02
N ASN A 252 9.91 0.13 -14.29
CA ASN A 252 10.79 0.68 -15.31
C ASN A 252 10.32 2.08 -15.75
N ASP A 253 11.16 2.79 -16.53
CA ASP A 253 10.88 4.17 -16.94
C ASP A 253 9.61 4.29 -17.81
N SER A 254 9.35 3.33 -18.69
CA SER A 254 8.15 3.30 -19.53
C SER A 254 6.86 3.16 -18.70
N GLU A 255 6.90 2.37 -17.63
CA GLU A 255 5.79 2.20 -16.70
C GLU A 255 5.56 3.46 -15.85
N LYS A 256 6.64 4.10 -15.38
CA LYS A 256 6.56 5.41 -14.70
C LYS A 256 5.95 6.46 -15.63
N ASP A 257 6.42 6.53 -16.87
CA ASP A 257 5.89 7.43 -17.91
C ASP A 257 4.39 7.20 -18.14
N SER A 258 3.97 5.94 -18.25
CA SER A 258 2.57 5.57 -18.42
C SER A 258 1.70 6.04 -17.26
N ILE A 259 2.17 5.87 -16.02
CA ILE A 259 1.47 6.36 -14.82
C ILE A 259 1.35 7.89 -14.85
N ILE A 260 2.43 8.61 -15.15
CA ILE A 260 2.42 10.08 -15.24
C ILE A 260 1.45 10.54 -16.35
N GLN A 261 1.47 9.92 -17.53
CA GLN A 261 0.54 10.25 -18.61
C GLN A 261 -0.93 10.03 -18.23
N ILE A 262 -1.25 8.93 -17.52
CA ILE A 262 -2.60 8.69 -17.00
C ILE A 262 -3.00 9.80 -16.01
N LEU A 263 -2.09 10.18 -15.11
CA LEU A 263 -2.30 11.26 -14.16
C LEU A 263 -2.41 12.64 -14.84
N MET A 264 -1.73 12.89 -15.95
CA MET A 264 -1.87 14.11 -16.75
C MET A 264 -3.19 14.13 -17.54
N GLY A 265 -3.65 12.96 -18.00
CA GLY A 265 -4.83 12.83 -18.86
C GLY A 265 -4.49 13.16 -20.30
N SER A 266 -3.26 12.83 -20.69
CA SER A 266 -2.78 12.97 -22.06
C SER A 266 -3.43 11.87 -22.90
N ASP A 267 -4.29 12.25 -23.84
CA ASP A 267 -4.95 11.36 -24.80
C ASP A 267 -3.92 10.73 -25.76
N ASN A 268 -3.19 9.71 -25.30
CA ASN A 268 -2.39 8.87 -26.21
C ASN A 268 -3.29 7.76 -26.77
N SER A 269 -3.26 7.56 -28.09
CA SER A 269 -4.02 6.50 -28.78
C SER A 269 -3.76 5.09 -28.21
N ASP A 270 -2.60 4.87 -27.59
CA ASP A 270 -2.26 3.63 -26.87
C ASP A 270 -3.04 3.47 -25.56
N GLN A 271 -3.39 4.58 -24.88
CA GLN A 271 -4.31 4.54 -23.75
C GLN A 271 -5.70 4.10 -24.19
N GLN A 272 -6.17 4.46 -25.38
CA GLN A 272 -7.45 3.97 -25.91
C GLN A 272 -7.45 2.44 -26.08
N VAL A 273 -6.32 1.84 -26.47
CA VAL A 273 -6.18 0.39 -26.60
C VAL A 273 -6.14 -0.30 -25.23
N VAL A 274 -5.41 0.26 -24.27
CA VAL A 274 -5.35 -0.24 -22.88
C VAL A 274 -6.70 -0.07 -22.18
N GLU A 275 -7.35 1.08 -22.34
CA GLU A 275 -8.69 1.38 -21.82
C GLU A 275 -9.74 0.47 -22.45
N ASN A 276 -9.66 0.18 -23.75
CA ASN A 276 -10.57 -0.77 -24.41
C ASN A 276 -10.34 -2.22 -23.96
N LYS A 277 -9.07 -2.65 -23.79
CA LYS A 277 -8.75 -3.97 -23.24
C LYS A 277 -9.20 -4.10 -21.78
N LEU A 278 -8.98 -3.09 -20.94
CA LEU A 278 -9.41 -3.08 -19.55
C LEU A 278 -10.92 -2.99 -19.40
N ARG A 279 -11.63 -2.20 -20.22
CA ARG A 279 -13.10 -2.23 -20.27
C ARG A 279 -13.62 -3.63 -20.61
N TYR A 280 -12.90 -4.39 -21.43
CA TYR A 280 -13.26 -5.78 -21.76
C TYR A 280 -13.02 -6.73 -20.58
N ILE A 281 -11.87 -6.60 -19.91
CA ILE A 281 -11.52 -7.39 -18.71
C ILE A 281 -12.50 -7.08 -17.56
N ILE A 282 -12.75 -5.81 -17.25
CA ILE A 282 -13.69 -5.37 -16.22
C ILE A 282 -15.11 -5.87 -16.53
N ARG A 283 -15.56 -5.81 -17.79
CA ARG A 283 -16.86 -6.38 -18.20
C ARG A 283 -16.91 -7.91 -18.12
N GLY A 284 -15.78 -8.59 -18.32
CA GLY A 284 -15.65 -10.03 -18.12
C GLY A 284 -15.77 -10.44 -16.65
N PHE A 285 -15.14 -9.68 -15.75
CA PHE A 285 -15.21 -9.90 -14.30
C PHE A 285 -16.57 -9.55 -13.67
N ILE A 286 -17.36 -8.67 -14.28
CA ILE A 286 -18.70 -8.27 -13.78
C ILE A 286 -19.80 -9.23 -14.26
N ARG A 287 -19.55 -10.05 -15.30
CA ARG A 287 -20.56 -10.93 -15.91
C ARG A 287 -20.34 -12.43 -15.67
N GLY A 288 -19.22 -12.83 -15.08
CA GLY A 288 -18.96 -14.21 -14.63
C GLY A 288 -19.19 -14.35 -13.14
#